data_AF-C3N5Z2-F1
#
_entry.id   AF-C3N5Z2-F1
#
_cell.length_a   1.000
_cell.length_b   1.000
_cell.length_c   1.000
_cell.angle_alpha   90.00
_cell.angle_beta   90.00
_cell.angle_gamma   90.00
#
_symmetry.space_group_name_H-M   'P 1'
#
loop_
_entity.id
_entity.type
_entity.pdbx_description
1 polymer ?
#
loop_
_entity_poly.entity_id
_entity_poly.type
_entity_poly.pdbx_seq_one_letter_code
_entity_poly.pdbx_strand_id
1 'polypeptide(L)' 'MSETLQYQRNLEELVKLLRIYFQLDEIVDFAINELDDDEIVVEISAVKDRIRKVIERMIS' A
#
# COMPACT_ATOMS: atom_id res chain seq x y z
N MET A 1 12.40 -20.66 -16.03
CA MET A 1 11.82 -19.30 -16.03
C MET A 1 12.99 -18.34 -16.10
N SER A 2 13.04 -17.40 -17.06
CA SER A 2 14.21 -16.50 -17.15
C SER A 2 14.20 -15.49 -16.01
N GLU A 3 15.38 -15.11 -15.53
CA GLU A 3 15.54 -14.11 -14.46
C GLU A 3 14.87 -12.77 -14.84
N THR A 4 14.93 -12.41 -16.13
CA THR A 4 14.25 -11.21 -16.67
C THR A 4 12.73 -11.26 -16.49
N LEU A 5 12.11 -12.41 -16.72
CA LEU A 5 10.65 -12.55 -16.57
C LEU A 5 10.24 -12.49 -15.08
N GLN A 6 11.06 -13.04 -14.19
CA GLN A 6 10.82 -12.94 -12.74
C GLN A 6 10.96 -11.49 -12.25
N TYR A 7 11.98 -10.77 -12.73
CA TYR A 7 12.19 -9.36 -12.40
C TYR A 7 11.00 -8.49 -12.85
N GLN A 8 10.51 -8.68 -14.07
CA GLN A 8 9.34 -7.96 -14.58
C GLN A 8 8.09 -8.20 -13.71
N ARG A 9 7.83 -9.46 -13.33
CA ARG A 9 6.68 -9.79 -12.45
C ARG A 9 6.80 -9.14 -11.07
N ASN A 10 7.99 -9.18 -10.46
CA ASN A 10 8.23 -8.54 -9.18
C ASN A 10 8.00 -7.02 -9.26
N LEU A 11 8.42 -6.39 -10.37
CA LEU A 11 8.23 -4.96 -10.59
C LEU A 11 6.75 -4.59 -10.79
N GLU A 12 5.99 -5.40 -11.54
CA GLU A 12 4.55 -5.22 -11.67
C GLU A 12 3.82 -5.33 -10.33
N GLU A 13 4.22 -6.29 -9.49
CA GLU A 13 3.66 -6.48 -8.16
C GLU A 13 4.00 -5.30 -7.23
N LEU A 14 5.24 -4.83 -7.25
CA LEU A 14 5.67 -3.64 -6.52
C LEU A 14 4.85 -2.40 -6.90
N VAL A 15 4.65 -2.17 -8.20
CA VAL A 15 3.85 -1.04 -8.70
C VAL A 15 2.39 -1.15 -8.24
N LYS A 16 1.80 -2.35 -8.23
CA LYS A 16 0.44 -2.56 -7.72
C LYS A 16 0.34 -2.23 -6.23
N LEU A 17 1.30 -2.69 -5.42
CA LEU A 17 1.32 -2.40 -3.98
C LEU A 17 1.49 -0.91 -3.69
N LEU A 18 2.37 -0.22 -4.42
CA LEU A 18 2.53 1.23 -4.32
C LEU A 18 1.22 1.97 -4.62
N ARG A 19 0.50 1.56 -5.68
CA ARG A 19 -0.81 2.16 -6.01
C ARG A 19 -1.80 1.98 -4.87
N ILE A 20 -1.93 0.77 -4.33
CA ILE A 20 -2.84 0.50 -3.19
C ILE A 20 -2.44 1.35 -1.99
N TYR A 21 -1.14 1.43 -1.68
CA TYR A 21 -0.64 2.24 -0.57
C TYR A 21 -1.06 3.72 -0.68
N PHE A 22 -0.95 4.32 -1.87
CA PHE A 22 -1.39 5.71 -2.12
C PHE A 22 -2.92 5.86 -2.16
N GLN A 23 -3.66 4.86 -2.62
CA GLN A 23 -5.13 4.91 -2.56
C GLN A 23 -5.64 4.87 -1.11
N LEU A 24 -4.97 4.11 -0.23
CA LEU A 24 -5.31 4.11 1.19
C LEU A 24 -5.05 5.47 1.84
N ASP A 25 -4.09 6.25 1.35
CA ASP A 25 -3.90 7.65 1.79
C ASP A 25 -5.14 8.51 1.54
N GLU A 26 -5.72 8.41 0.34
CA GLU A 26 -6.94 9.15 -0.01
C GLU A 26 -8.13 8.73 0.86
N ILE A 27 -8.23 7.44 1.20
CA ILE A 27 -9.32 6.94 2.06
C ILE A 27 -9.13 7.40 3.51
N VAL A 28 -7.89 7.42 4.02
CA VAL A 28 -7.61 7.98 5.35
C VAL A 28 -7.97 9.47 5.37
N ASP A 29 -7.58 10.22 4.35
CA ASP A 29 -7.89 11.65 4.25
C ASP A 29 -9.41 11.89 4.24
N PHE A 30 -10.16 11.08 3.49
CA PHE A 30 -11.62 11.12 3.50
C PHE A 30 -12.21 10.80 4.87
N ALA A 31 -11.72 9.75 5.55
CA ALA A 31 -12.20 9.36 6.87
C ALA A 31 -11.96 10.46 7.93
N ILE A 32 -10.82 11.14 7.86
CA ILE A 32 -10.48 12.27 8.74
C ILE A 32 -11.36 13.48 8.43
N ASN A 33 -11.40 13.90 7.17
CA ASN A 33 -11.92 15.22 6.81
C ASN A 33 -13.44 15.24 6.59
N GLU A 34 -14.03 14.13 6.15
CA GLU A 34 -15.44 14.07 5.73
C GLU A 34 -16.31 13.26 6.71
N LEU A 35 -15.74 12.26 7.38
CA LEU A 35 -16.48 11.36 8.27
C LEU A 35 -16.25 11.62 9.76
N ASP A 36 -15.13 12.26 10.14
CA ASP A 36 -14.69 12.41 11.54
C ASP A 36 -14.64 11.04 12.25
N ASP A 37 -14.23 9.98 11.52
CA ASP A 37 -14.24 8.59 11.99
C ASP A 37 -12.83 8.12 12.36
N ASP A 38 -12.45 8.40 13.61
CA ASP A 38 -11.15 8.03 14.17
C ASP A 38 -10.90 6.51 14.20
N GLU A 39 -11.95 5.69 14.35
CA GLU A 39 -11.82 4.23 14.40
C GLU A 39 -11.37 3.69 13.04
N ILE A 40 -12.04 4.11 11.98
CA ILE A 40 -11.68 3.74 10.60
C ILE A 40 -10.27 4.24 10.24
N VAL A 41 -9.90 5.46 10.66
CA VAL A 41 -8.56 6.01 10.41
C VAL A 41 -7.47 5.12 11.02
N VAL A 42 -7.66 4.64 12.25
CA VAL A 42 -6.71 3.74 12.93
C VAL A 42 -6.61 2.41 12.19
N GLU A 43 -7.73 1.81 11.79
CA GLU A 43 -7.73 0.53 11.08
C GLU A 43 -7.03 0.62 9.72
N ILE A 44 -7.36 1.63 8.93
CA ILE A 44 -6.76 1.81 7.60
C ILE A 44 -5.27 2.13 7.72
N SER A 45 -4.87 2.94 8.70
CA SER A 45 -3.46 3.24 8.96
C SER A 45 -2.66 1.97 9.31
N ALA A 46 -3.25 1.06 10.09
CA ALA A 46 -2.62 -0.22 10.41
C ALA A 46 -2.44 -1.13 9.19
N VAL A 47 -3.41 -1.15 8.26
CA VAL A 47 -3.30 -1.88 6.98
C VAL A 47 -2.20 -1.25 6.11
N LYS A 48 -2.17 0.07 6.03
CA LYS A 48 -1.20 0.84 5.25
C LYS A 48 0.25 0.59 5.72
N ASP A 49 0.47 0.52 7.02
CA ASP A 49 1.78 0.18 7.59
C ASP A 49 2.22 -1.27 7.26
N ARG A 50 1.27 -2.23 7.21
CA ARG A 50 1.58 -3.60 6.78
C ARG A 50 1.99 -3.64 5.31
N ILE A 51 1.31 -2.89 4.45
CA ILE A 51 1.65 -2.78 3.03
C ILE A 51 3.03 -2.12 2.86
N ARG A 52 3.33 -1.05 3.61
CA ARG A 52 4.67 -0.42 3.59
C ARG A 52 5.76 -1.43 3.87
N LYS A 53 5.61 -2.25 4.92
CA LYS A 53 6.60 -3.29 5.28
C LYS A 53 6.78 -4.34 4.19
N VAL A 54 5.73 -4.67 3.43
CA VAL A 54 5.85 -5.59 2.28
C VAL A 54 6.63 -4.92 1.16
N ILE A 55 6.31 -3.67 0.82
CA ILE A 55 7.01 -2.89 -0.20
C ILE A 55 8.50 -2.76 0.14
N GLU A 56 8.83 -2.41 1.39
CA GLU A 56 10.21 -2.28 1.88
C GLU A 56 11.00 -3.58 1.69
N ARG A 57 10.39 -4.74 1.97
CA ARG A 57 11.02 -6.05 1.78
C ARG A 57 11.24 -6.43 0.31
N MET A 58 10.49 -5.84 -0.62
CA MET A 58 10.64 -6.11 -2.06
C MET A 58 11.75 -5.27 -2.70
N ILE A 59 12.10 -4.13 -2.08
CA ILE A 59 13.11 -3.18 -2.59
C ILE A 59 14.43 -3.21 -1.83
N SER A 60 14.49 -3.91 -0.68
CA SER A 60 15.72 -4.15 0.09
C SER A 60 16.46 -5.37 -0.42
#